data_AF-A0A9P4WG15-F1
#
_entry.id   AF-A0A9P4WG15-F1
#
_cell.length_a   1.000
_cell.length_b   1.000
_cell.length_c   1.000
_cell.angle_alpha   90.00
_cell.angle_beta   90.00
_cell.angle_gamma   90.00
#
_symmetry.space_group_name_H-M   'P 1'
#
loop_
_entity.id
_entity.type
_entity.pdbx_description
1 polymer ?
#
loop_
_entity_poly.entity_id
_entity_poly.type
_entity_poly.pdbx_seq_one_letter_code
_entity_poly.pdbx_strand_id
1 'polypeptide(L)'
;MPSYTIILNVSGTRYRTHNATLQASPYFQNLMARWDDCCDRQEDGFYFVDADPGIFQHVLSFMRRSSQFPLFWTKATGFDYVLYNKLEAEANYFLLHDLRDWIRRKCYLEAVKMVIEVETISEHELGARQNPSPYDRDAELQVFFGSYRERSDFEIRAPSIAAIGT
;
A
#
# COMPACT_ATOMS: atom_id res chain seq x y z
N MET A 1 3.00 -15.62 -26.91
CA MET A 1 1.65 -15.14 -27.29
C MET A 1 1.78 -13.73 -27.84
N PRO A 2 1.19 -13.41 -29.02
CA PRO A 2 1.20 -12.04 -29.53
C PRO A 2 0.47 -11.11 -28.56
N SER A 3 1.04 -9.92 -28.34
CA SER A 3 0.49 -8.93 -27.43
C SER A 3 -0.64 -8.15 -28.12
N TYR A 4 -1.86 -8.27 -27.61
CA TYR A 4 -3.01 -7.49 -28.08
C TYR A 4 -3.70 -6.76 -26.92
N THR A 5 -4.47 -5.74 -27.26
CA THR A 5 -5.21 -4.94 -26.28
C THR A 5 -6.52 -5.61 -25.91
N ILE A 6 -6.81 -5.67 -24.62
CA ILE A 6 -8.08 -6.12 -24.05
C ILE A 6 -8.69 -4.99 -23.21
N ILE A 7 -10.02 -4.93 -23.17
CA ILE A 7 -10.78 -4.06 -22.27
C ILE A 7 -11.51 -4.93 -21.25
N LEU A 8 -11.20 -4.70 -19.98
CA LEU A 8 -11.86 -5.31 -18.83
C LEU A 8 -12.90 -4.33 -18.27
N ASN A 9 -14.11 -4.79 -18.03
CA ASN A 9 -15.14 -4.10 -17.28
C ASN A 9 -15.13 -4.62 -15.84
N VAL A 10 -14.59 -3.82 -14.92
CA VAL A 10 -14.47 -4.14 -13.50
C VAL A 10 -15.59 -3.41 -12.76
N SER A 11 -16.68 -4.10 -12.49
CA SER A 11 -17.86 -3.56 -11.78
C SER A 11 -18.34 -2.19 -12.32
N GLY A 12 -18.29 -1.98 -13.64
CA GLY A 12 -18.67 -0.75 -14.33
C GLY A 12 -17.51 0.16 -14.75
N THR A 13 -16.30 -0.04 -14.21
CA THR A 13 -15.10 0.73 -14.60
C THR A 13 -14.31 0.00 -15.67
N ARG A 14 -13.99 0.68 -16.78
CA ARG A 14 -13.28 0.09 -17.91
C ARG A 14 -11.76 0.26 -17.78
N TYR A 15 -11.03 -0.85 -17.80
CA TYR A 15 -9.57 -0.89 -17.82
C TYR A 15 -9.06 -1.42 -19.16
N ARG A 16 -8.25 -0.61 -19.83
CA ARG A 16 -7.52 -1.03 -21.03
C ARG A 16 -6.16 -1.59 -20.63
N THR A 17 -5.83 -2.80 -21.09
CA THR A 17 -4.56 -3.46 -20.81
C THR A 17 -4.14 -4.40 -21.94
N HIS A 18 -2.97 -5.02 -21.82
CA HIS A 18 -2.53 -6.07 -22.74
C HIS A 18 -2.82 -7.45 -22.18
N ASN A 19 -3.13 -8.41 -23.05
CA ASN A 19 -3.26 -9.83 -22.66
C ASN A 19 -2.00 -10.33 -21.94
N ALA A 20 -0.81 -9.96 -22.43
CA ALA A 20 0.47 -10.34 -21.83
C ALA A 20 0.63 -9.83 -20.38
N THR A 21 0.02 -8.70 -20.02
CA THR A 21 0.01 -8.21 -18.63
C THR A 21 -0.83 -9.11 -17.74
N LEU A 22 -1.99 -9.55 -18.21
CA LEU A 22 -2.89 -10.41 -17.43
C LEU A 22 -2.31 -11.81 -17.21
N GLN A 23 -1.41 -12.26 -18.09
CA GLN A 23 -0.66 -13.51 -17.91
C GLN A 23 0.22 -13.53 -16.65
N ALA A 24 0.46 -12.39 -15.98
CA ALA A 24 1.13 -12.37 -14.68
C ALA A 24 0.30 -13.04 -13.56
N SER A 25 -1.00 -13.25 -13.78
CA SER A 25 -1.91 -13.84 -12.80
C SER A 25 -2.44 -15.20 -13.29
N PRO A 26 -2.30 -16.29 -12.50
CA PRO A 26 -2.89 -17.58 -12.83
C PRO A 26 -4.41 -17.53 -12.99
N TYR A 27 -5.09 -16.65 -12.24
CA TYR A 27 -6.54 -16.45 -12.36
C TYR A 27 -6.89 -16.01 -13.79
N PHE A 28 -6.20 -15.00 -14.32
CA PHE A 28 -6.46 -14.50 -15.66
C PHE A 28 -5.98 -15.45 -16.76
N GLN A 29 -4.91 -16.23 -16.53
CA GLN A 29 -4.52 -17.29 -17.47
C GLN A 29 -5.65 -18.30 -17.67
N ASN A 30 -6.23 -18.79 -16.56
CA ASN A 30 -7.36 -19.73 -16.60
C ASN A 30 -8.62 -19.09 -17.20
N LEU A 31 -8.87 -17.83 -16.87
CA LEU A 31 -10.03 -17.10 -17.38
C LEU A 31 -9.92 -16.85 -18.89
N MET A 32 -8.74 -16.49 -19.38
CA MET A 32 -8.48 -16.30 -20.81
C MET A 32 -8.61 -17.60 -21.61
N ALA A 33 -8.11 -18.72 -21.07
CA ALA A 33 -8.28 -20.02 -21.73
C ALA A 33 -9.77 -20.36 -21.91
N ARG A 34 -10.61 -20.06 -20.92
CA ARG A 34 -12.07 -20.22 -21.03
C ARG A 34 -12.71 -19.29 -22.06
N TRP A 35 -12.22 -18.05 -22.15
CA TRP A 35 -12.71 -17.08 -23.15
C TRP A 35 -12.39 -17.49 -24.58
N ASP A 36 -11.25 -18.12 -24.81
CA ASP A 36 -10.88 -18.65 -26.13
C ASP A 36 -11.76 -19.87 -26.49
N ASP A 37 -12.22 -20.63 -25.49
CA ASP A 37 -13.00 -21.85 -25.69
C ASP A 37 -14.52 -21.64 -25.82
N CYS A 38 -15.17 -20.71 -25.09
CA CYS A 38 -16.62 -20.47 -25.21
C CYS A 38 -17.15 -19.15 -24.56
N CYS A 39 -18.09 -18.50 -25.26
CA CYS A 39 -19.33 -17.84 -24.80
C CYS A 39 -19.38 -16.73 -23.71
N ASP A 40 -18.31 -16.42 -22.97
CA ASP A 40 -18.38 -15.43 -21.87
C ASP A 40 -18.07 -13.99 -22.28
N ARG A 41 -17.90 -13.73 -23.59
CA ARG A 41 -17.72 -12.37 -24.08
C ARG A 41 -19.07 -11.67 -24.01
N GLN A 42 -19.16 -10.60 -23.21
CA GLN A 42 -20.38 -9.78 -23.19
C GLN A 42 -20.72 -9.30 -24.61
N GLU A 43 -21.99 -9.01 -24.87
CA GLU A 43 -22.48 -8.52 -26.17
C GLU A 43 -21.69 -7.30 -26.66
N ASP A 44 -21.19 -6.48 -25.73
CA ASP A 44 -20.34 -5.29 -26.00
C ASP A 44 -18.89 -5.63 -26.41
N GLY A 45 -18.50 -6.90 -26.40
CA GLY A 45 -17.14 -7.36 -26.71
C GLY A 45 -16.14 -7.23 -25.56
N PHE A 46 -16.57 -6.75 -24.39
CA PHE A 46 -15.77 -6.56 -23.18
C PHE A 46 -15.87 -7.73 -22.21
N TYR A 47 -14.84 -7.90 -21.39
CA TYR A 47 -14.80 -8.97 -20.38
C TYR A 47 -15.16 -8.43 -19.00
N PHE A 48 -16.11 -9.07 -18.33
CA PHE A 48 -16.51 -8.66 -16.97
C PHE A 48 -15.57 -9.25 -15.92
N VAL A 49 -15.27 -8.45 -14.89
CA VAL A 49 -14.55 -8.87 -13.69
C VAL A 49 -15.33 -8.31 -12.49
N ASP A 50 -15.75 -9.20 -11.60
CA ASP A 50 -16.46 -8.83 -10.37
C ASP A 50 -15.44 -8.53 -9.26
N ALA A 51 -14.95 -7.29 -9.21
CA ALA A 51 -13.98 -6.82 -8.23
C ALA A 51 -14.15 -5.33 -7.93
N ASP A 52 -13.53 -4.83 -6.86
CA ASP A 52 -13.50 -3.40 -6.57
C ASP A 52 -12.58 -2.67 -7.58
N PRO A 53 -13.09 -1.70 -8.36
CA PRO A 53 -12.29 -1.03 -9.37
C PRO A 53 -11.14 -0.21 -8.78
N GLY A 54 -11.36 0.44 -7.63
CA GLY A 54 -10.32 1.24 -6.97
C GLY A 54 -9.11 0.40 -6.57
N ILE A 55 -9.36 -0.77 -5.99
CA ILE A 55 -8.28 -1.70 -5.61
C ILE A 55 -7.68 -2.40 -6.83
N PHE A 56 -8.52 -2.76 -7.81
CA PHE A 56 -8.07 -3.43 -9.04
C PHE A 56 -7.04 -2.60 -9.81
N GLN A 57 -7.10 -1.28 -9.75
CA GLN A 57 -6.06 -0.43 -10.35
C GLN A 57 -4.66 -0.73 -9.81
N HIS A 58 -4.53 -1.01 -8.50
CA HIS A 58 -3.27 -1.37 -7.87
C HIS A 58 -2.83 -2.79 -8.24
N VAL A 59 -3.77 -3.74 -8.27
CA VAL A 59 -3.54 -5.11 -8.77
C VAL A 59 -3.00 -5.08 -10.20
N LEU A 60 -3.66 -4.33 -11.09
CA LEU A 60 -3.25 -4.20 -12.48
C LEU A 60 -1.89 -3.50 -12.61
N SER A 61 -1.60 -2.53 -11.76
CA SER A 61 -0.30 -1.86 -11.73
C SER A 61 0.83 -2.82 -11.35
N PHE A 62 0.58 -3.71 -10.38
CA PHE A 62 1.51 -4.77 -10.02
C PHE A 62 1.68 -5.79 -11.16
N MET A 63 0.61 -6.22 -11.82
CA MET A 63 0.71 -7.13 -12.98
C MET A 63 1.52 -6.53 -14.13
N ARG A 64 1.50 -5.20 -14.31
CA ARG A 64 2.34 -4.50 -15.30
C ARG A 64 3.82 -4.50 -14.93
N ARG A 65 4.14 -4.49 -13.63
CA ARG A 65 5.50 -4.40 -13.09
C ARG A 65 5.58 -5.24 -11.81
N SER A 66 5.71 -6.56 -11.95
CA SER A 66 5.71 -7.50 -10.83
C SER A 66 6.87 -7.31 -9.83
N SER A 67 7.90 -6.55 -10.21
CA SER A 67 9.01 -6.17 -9.32
C SER A 67 8.72 -4.93 -8.46
N GLN A 68 7.64 -4.20 -8.69
CA GLN A 68 7.31 -2.97 -7.98
C GLN A 68 6.13 -3.19 -7.03
N PHE A 69 6.44 -3.28 -5.73
CA PHE A 69 5.43 -3.38 -4.69
C PHE A 69 4.86 -1.99 -4.35
N PRO A 70 3.55 -1.89 -4.10
CA PRO A 70 2.91 -0.62 -3.80
C PRO A 70 3.31 -0.10 -2.43
N LEU A 71 3.57 1.20 -2.35
CA LEU A 71 3.87 1.90 -1.10
C LEU A 71 2.81 2.99 -0.86
N PHE A 72 1.83 2.70 -0.02
CA PHE A 72 0.79 3.63 0.42
C PHE A 72 1.21 4.28 1.73
N TRP A 73 2.12 5.25 1.64
CA TRP A 73 2.63 5.97 2.80
C TRP A 73 2.81 7.44 2.48
N THR A 74 2.43 8.31 3.41
CA THR A 74 2.82 9.72 3.40
C THR A 74 3.28 10.16 4.77
N LYS A 75 4.06 11.24 4.83
CA LYS A 75 4.50 11.83 6.11
C LYS A 75 3.33 12.32 6.97
N ALA A 76 2.24 12.76 6.35
CA ALA A 76 1.09 13.33 7.07
C ALA A 76 0.16 12.26 7.65
N THR A 77 -0.06 11.17 6.91
CA THR A 77 -1.07 10.16 7.26
C THR A 77 -0.47 8.83 7.71
N GLY A 78 0.83 8.62 7.52
CA GLY A 78 1.48 7.32 7.72
C GLY A 78 1.06 6.31 6.66
N PHE A 79 1.10 5.02 7.03
CA PHE A 79 0.70 3.91 6.17
C PHE A 79 -0.82 3.77 6.09
N ASP A 80 -1.35 3.56 4.89
CA ASP A 80 -2.77 3.23 4.71
C ASP A 80 -3.01 1.73 4.91
N TYR A 81 -3.14 1.31 6.17
CA TYR A 81 -3.39 -0.07 6.53
C TYR A 81 -4.70 -0.63 5.96
N VAL A 82 -5.72 0.22 5.78
CA VAL A 82 -7.01 -0.20 5.22
C VAL A 82 -6.83 -0.58 3.76
N LEU A 83 -6.11 0.25 2.99
CA LEU A 83 -5.79 -0.03 1.59
C LEU A 83 -4.91 -1.28 1.44
N TYR A 84 -3.91 -1.47 2.31
CA TYR A 84 -3.11 -2.70 2.30
C TYR A 84 -3.95 -3.95 2.55
N ASN A 85 -4.86 -3.93 3.53
CA ASN A 85 -5.72 -5.07 3.82
C ASN A 85 -6.67 -5.41 2.65
N LYS A 86 -7.27 -4.39 2.03
CA LYS A 86 -8.11 -4.58 0.84
C LYS A 86 -7.30 -5.14 -0.33
N LEU A 87 -6.09 -4.61 -0.55
CA LEU A 87 -5.23 -5.08 -1.62
C LEU A 87 -4.71 -6.51 -1.38
N GLU A 88 -4.45 -6.91 -0.12
CA GLU A 88 -4.11 -8.29 0.21
C GLU A 88 -5.22 -9.26 -0.22
N ALA A 89 -6.48 -8.92 0.10
CA ALA A 89 -7.64 -9.75 -0.24
C ALA A 89 -7.79 -9.90 -1.76
N GLU A 90 -7.69 -8.81 -2.51
CA GLU A 90 -7.75 -8.83 -3.98
C GLU A 90 -6.54 -9.56 -4.59
N ALA A 91 -5.33 -9.35 -4.06
CA ALA A 91 -4.15 -10.08 -4.50
C ALA A 91 -4.31 -11.60 -4.29
N ASN A 92 -4.95 -12.01 -3.19
CA ASN A 92 -5.29 -13.41 -2.97
C ASN A 92 -6.35 -13.93 -3.95
N TYR A 93 -7.39 -13.15 -4.25
CA TYR A 93 -8.42 -13.48 -5.24
C TYR A 93 -7.83 -13.69 -6.64
N PHE A 94 -6.98 -12.77 -7.10
CA PHE A 94 -6.30 -12.85 -8.40
C PHE A 94 -5.06 -13.76 -8.40
N LEU A 95 -4.82 -14.53 -7.33
CA LEU A 95 -3.71 -15.47 -7.20
C LEU A 95 -2.31 -14.84 -7.41
N LEU A 96 -2.16 -13.56 -7.04
CA LEU A 96 -0.89 -12.84 -7.04
C LEU A 96 -0.15 -13.10 -5.72
N HIS A 97 0.40 -14.31 -5.59
CA HIS A 97 1.00 -14.79 -4.34
C HIS A 97 2.15 -13.89 -3.82
N ASP A 98 3.01 -13.40 -4.72
CA ASP A 98 4.12 -12.51 -4.34
C ASP A 98 3.62 -11.22 -3.68
N LEU A 99 2.62 -10.57 -4.30
CA LEU A 99 2.02 -9.35 -3.75
C LEU A 99 1.30 -9.63 -2.42
N ARG A 100 0.50 -10.70 -2.37
CA ARG A 100 -0.22 -11.11 -1.16
C ARG A 100 0.76 -11.35 -0.01
N ASP A 101 1.79 -12.15 -0.23
CA ASP A 101 2.72 -12.56 0.83
C ASP A 101 3.58 -11.38 1.29
N TRP A 102 3.97 -10.49 0.38
CA TRP A 102 4.68 -9.26 0.72
C TRP A 102 3.85 -8.33 1.62
N ILE A 103 2.57 -8.13 1.30
CA ILE A 103 1.66 -7.33 2.13
C ILE A 103 1.40 -8.01 3.48
N ARG A 104 1.14 -9.33 3.48
CA ARG A 104 0.87 -10.11 4.70
C ARG A 104 2.04 -10.10 5.68
N ARG A 105 3.27 -10.16 5.18
CA ARG A 105 4.51 -10.04 5.98
C ARG A 105 4.80 -8.59 6.40
N LYS A 106 3.97 -7.63 5.97
CA LYS A 106 4.13 -6.19 6.23
C LYS A 106 5.46 -5.63 5.77
N CYS A 107 6.01 -6.15 4.67
CA CYS A 107 7.29 -5.71 4.13
C CYS A 107 7.31 -4.22 3.74
N TYR A 108 6.14 -3.59 3.55
CA TYR A 108 6.02 -2.14 3.38
C TYR A 108 6.54 -1.33 4.57
N LEU A 109 6.57 -1.89 5.78
CA LEU A 109 7.12 -1.22 6.97
C LEU A 109 8.64 -1.05 6.87
N GLU A 110 9.33 -1.99 6.22
CA GLU A 110 10.79 -1.95 6.03
C GLU A 110 11.19 -0.99 4.90
N ALA A 111 10.26 -0.66 4.01
CA ALA A 111 10.49 0.26 2.89
C ALA A 111 10.68 1.72 3.33
N VAL A 112 10.31 2.06 4.57
CA VAL A 112 10.43 3.42 5.11
C VAL A 112 11.29 3.40 6.37
N LYS A 113 12.44 4.09 6.34
CA LYS A 113 13.28 4.28 7.52
C LYS A 113 12.85 5.54 8.26
N MET A 114 12.30 5.39 9.46
CA MET A 114 12.02 6.50 10.37
C MET A 114 13.23 6.72 11.26
N VAL A 115 13.91 7.85 11.11
CA VAL A 115 14.91 8.31 12.09
C VAL A 115 14.17 9.14 13.12
N ILE A 116 14.06 8.63 14.34
CA ILE A 116 13.51 9.35 15.48
C ILE A 116 14.70 9.86 16.27
N GLU A 117 14.97 11.15 16.17
CA GLU A 117 15.96 11.80 17.03
C GLU A 117 15.26 12.15 18.35
N VAL A 118 15.82 11.64 19.46
CA VAL A 118 15.27 11.86 20.80
C VAL A 118 16.24 12.75 21.55
N GLU A 119 15.91 14.04 21.68
CA GLU A 119 16.60 14.92 22.61
C GLU A 119 16.09 14.66 24.03
N THR A 120 16.90 13.95 24.83
CA THR A 120 16.69 13.85 26.28
C THR A 120 16.96 15.19 26.93
N ILE A 121 15.91 15.90 27.32
CA ILE A 121 16.02 17.09 28.17
C ILE A 121 16.39 16.60 29.58
N SER A 122 17.53 17.05 30.09
CA SER A 122 17.98 16.68 31.44
C SER A 122 17.12 17.37 32.50
N GLU A 123 16.88 16.70 33.64
CA GLU A 123 16.11 17.24 34.77
C GLU A 123 16.63 18.60 35.27
N HIS A 124 17.91 18.90 35.02
CA HIS A 124 18.58 20.13 35.45
C HIS A 124 18.12 21.39 34.68
N GLU A 125 17.50 21.25 33.50
CA GLU A 125 16.96 22.37 32.72
C GLU A 125 15.53 22.76 33.11
N LEU A 126 14.82 21.89 33.86
CA LEU A 126 13.48 22.17 34.39
C LEU A 126 13.51 23.06 35.64
N GLY A 127 14.65 23.15 36.33
CA GLY A 127 14.83 23.94 37.56
C GLY A 127 14.94 25.46 37.36
N ALA A 128 15.15 25.94 36.13
CA ALA A 128 15.42 27.35 35.86
C ALA A 128 14.17 28.22 35.61
N ARG A 129 12.96 27.65 35.69
CA ARG A 129 11.67 28.38 35.60
C ARG A 129 10.94 28.40 36.95
N GLN A 130 11.60 28.85 38.01
CA GLN A 130 10.93 29.23 39.25
C GLN A 130 10.74 30.74 39.31
N ASN A 131 9.53 31.19 39.00
CA ASN A 131 8.90 32.31 39.70
C ASN A 131 7.38 32.08 39.66
N PRO A 132 6.83 31.29 40.60
CA PRO A 132 5.39 31.15 40.71
C PRO A 132 4.81 32.38 41.43
N SER A 133 3.88 33.06 40.75
CA SER A 133 3.00 34.06 41.36
C SER A 133 2.11 33.40 42.45
N PRO A 134 1.84 34.05 43.60
CA PRO A 134 1.20 33.40 44.75
C PRO A 134 -0.30 33.05 44.63
N TYR A 135 -0.94 33.29 43.49
CA TYR A 135 -2.37 33.03 43.31
C TYR A 135 -2.62 32.21 42.04
N ASP A 136 -2.52 30.89 42.15
CA ASP A 136 -3.48 29.96 41.55
C ASP A 136 -3.20 28.54 42.07
N ARG A 137 -3.78 28.22 43.24
CA ARG A 137 -4.04 26.83 43.61
C ARG A 137 -5.44 26.56 43.08
N ASP A 138 -5.54 25.85 41.95
CA ASP A 138 -6.68 25.01 41.53
C ASP A 138 -6.57 24.58 40.05
N ALA A 139 -5.39 24.10 39.63
CA ALA A 139 -5.25 23.37 38.37
C ALA A 139 -4.44 22.10 38.62
N GLU A 140 -5.13 20.96 38.73
CA GLU A 140 -4.51 19.65 38.64
C GLU A 140 -3.79 19.52 37.29
N LEU A 141 -2.46 19.55 37.32
CA LEU A 141 -1.62 19.20 36.18
C LEU A 141 -1.61 17.68 36.03
N GLN A 142 -2.52 17.15 35.21
CA GLN A 142 -2.28 15.84 34.60
C GLN A 142 -1.11 15.99 33.62
N VAL A 143 0.05 15.53 34.08
CA VAL A 143 1.28 15.39 33.31
C VAL A 143 1.05 14.38 32.20
N PHE A 144 0.68 14.86 31.01
CA PHE A 144 0.68 14.06 29.79
C PHE A 144 1.67 14.71 28.82
N PHE A 145 2.88 14.17 28.80
CA PHE A 145 3.97 14.64 27.96
C PHE A 145 3.66 14.45 26.47
N GLY A 146 3.89 15.50 25.67
CA GLY A 146 4.13 15.39 24.23
C GLY A 146 3.41 16.44 23.38
N SER A 147 3.91 17.68 23.36
CA SER A 147 3.53 18.67 22.33
C SER A 147 4.61 18.66 21.25
N TYR A 148 4.27 18.10 20.08
CA TYR A 148 5.16 17.94 18.93
C TYR A 148 5.10 19.13 17.98
N ARG A 149 6.28 19.60 17.54
CA ARG A 149 6.40 20.31 16.27
C ARG A 149 7.79 20.11 15.71
N GLU A 150 7.93 19.37 14.61
CA GLU A 150 9.21 19.38 13.89
C GLU A 150 9.12 19.16 12.38
N ARG A 151 10.09 19.78 11.71
CA ARG A 151 10.38 19.79 10.28
C ARG A 151 11.46 18.71 10.05
N SER A 152 11.34 17.89 9.00
CA SER A 152 12.24 16.75 8.78
C SER A 152 12.37 16.40 7.30
N ASP A 153 13.61 16.16 6.86
CA ASP A 153 13.99 15.70 5.52
C ASP A 153 14.21 14.17 5.49
N PHE A 154 13.84 13.51 4.39
CA PHE A 154 13.77 12.05 4.27
C PHE A 154 14.31 11.54 2.92
N GLU A 155 14.89 10.33 2.93
CA GLU A 155 15.39 9.62 1.75
C GLU A 155 14.60 8.31 1.53
N ILE A 156 14.11 8.08 0.31
CA ILE A 156 13.37 6.88 -0.09
C ILE A 156 14.35 5.89 -0.73
N ARG A 157 14.42 4.67 -0.21
CA ARG A 157 15.24 3.60 -0.81
C ARG A 157 14.37 2.63 -1.61
N ALA A 158 14.84 2.21 -2.78
CA ALA A 158 14.20 1.15 -3.55
C ALA A 158 14.30 -0.21 -2.81
N PRO A 159 13.25 -1.05 -2.83
CA PRO A 159 13.30 -2.35 -2.16
C PRO A 159 14.35 -3.26 -2.82
N SER A 160 15.22 -3.85 -2.00
CA SER A 160 16.20 -4.83 -2.42
C SER A 160 15.52 -6.19 -2.55
N ILE A 161 15.37 -6.69 -3.78
CA ILE A 161 14.97 -8.07 -4.02
C ILE A 161 16.23 -8.93 -3.87
N ALA A 162 16.41 -9.52 -2.69
CA ALA A 162 17.38 -10.58 -2.51
C ALA A 162 16.93 -11.80 -3.32
N ALA A 163 17.79 -12.26 -4.21
CA ALA A 163 17.62 -13.42 -5.05
C ALA A 163 17.24 -14.66 -4.23
N ILE A 164 16.13 -15.30 -4.58
CA ILE A 164 15.87 -16.68 -4.19
C ILE A 164 16.41 -17.52 -5.34
N GLY A 165 17.57 -18.13 -5.12
CA GLY A 165 18.19 -19.05 -6.06
C GLY A 165 17.40 -20.35 -6.16
N THR A 166 17.36 -20.91 -7.37
CA THR A 166 17.65 -22.33 -7.61
C THR A 166 18.24 -22.44 -9.01
#